data_AF-A0ABD5HYW3-F1
#
_entry.id   AF-A0ABD5HYW3-F1
#
_cell.length_a   1.000
_cell.length_b   1.000
_cell.length_c   1.000
_cell.angle_alpha   90.00
_cell.angle_beta   90.00
_cell.angle_gamma   90.00
#
_symmetry.space_group_name_H-M   'P 1'
#
loop_
_entity.id
_entity.type
_entity.pdbx_description
1 polymer ?
#
loop_
_entity_poly.entity_id
_entity_poly.type
_entity_poly.pdbx_seq_one_letter_code
_entity_poly.pdbx_strand_id
1 'polypeptide(L)' 'MESKKIVKAKELMEYFKIPRETLRTMGRNGLPRMEEGEYELQQVINFFTRIEQKINVNFKIGNFYTNQHIMDIFKCDNN' A
#
# COMPACT_ATOMS: atom_id res chain seq x y z
N MET A 1 -14.85 5.96 22.21
CA MET A 1 -13.95 4.82 21.96
C MET A 1 -14.43 4.15 20.69
N GLU A 2 -13.71 4.29 19.57
CA GLU A 2 -14.02 3.45 18.40
C GLU A 2 -13.79 1.99 18.81
N SER A 3 -14.83 1.18 18.69
CA SER A 3 -14.77 -0.24 19.02
C SER A 3 -13.78 -0.92 18.06
N LYS A 4 -12.78 -1.60 18.61
CA LYS A 4 -11.83 -2.39 17.82
C LYS A 4 -12.58 -3.58 17.22
N LYS A 5 -12.98 -3.46 15.95
CA LYS A 5 -13.64 -4.55 15.24
C LYS A 5 -12.62 -5.61 14.84
N ILE A 6 -12.64 -6.73 15.55
CA ILE A 6 -11.87 -7.93 15.22
C ILE A 6 -12.69 -8.75 14.23
N VAL A 7 -12.03 -9.18 13.14
CA VAL A 7 -12.63 -9.99 12.08
C VAL A 7 -11.78 -11.23 11.81
N LYS A 8 -12.43 -12.30 11.37
CA LYS A 8 -11.73 -13.51 10.95
C LYS A 8 -11.23 -13.41 9.51
N ALA A 9 -10.25 -14.24 9.15
CA ALA A 9 -9.70 -14.31 7.80
C ALA A 9 -10.78 -14.40 6.70
N LYS A 10 -11.85 -15.19 6.95
CA LYS A 10 -12.97 -15.34 6.01
C LYS A 10 -13.69 -14.02 5.76
N GLU A 11 -14.07 -13.32 6.83
CA GLU A 11 -14.77 -12.03 6.74
C GLU A 11 -13.88 -10.96 6.10
N LEU A 12 -12.58 -10.99 6.40
CA LEU A 12 -11.61 -10.08 5.79
C LEU A 12 -11.50 -10.32 4.27
N MET A 13 -11.45 -11.59 3.83
CA MET A 13 -11.44 -11.95 2.41
C MET A 13 -12.71 -11.50 1.70
N GLU A 14 -13.88 -11.71 2.31
CA GLU A 14 -15.17 -11.28 1.78
C GLU A 14 -15.26 -9.75 1.68
N TYR A 15 -14.82 -9.04 2.72
CA TYR A 15 -14.85 -7.58 2.78
C TYR A 15 -13.99 -6.94 1.70
N PHE A 16 -12.74 -7.40 1.55
CA PHE A 16 -11.81 -6.88 0.54
C PHE A 16 -11.96 -7.55 -0.83
N LYS A 17 -12.84 -8.55 -0.95
CA LYS A 17 -13.04 -9.37 -2.16
C LYS A 17 -11.73 -9.97 -2.69
N ILE A 18 -10.90 -10.49 -1.78
CA ILE A 18 -9.60 -11.10 -2.12
C ILE A 18 -9.61 -12.62 -1.90
N PRO A 19 -8.87 -13.39 -2.72
CA PRO A 19 -8.71 -14.82 -2.49
C PRO A 19 -7.75 -15.11 -1.33
N ARG A 20 -7.81 -16.34 -0.83
CA ARG A 20 -6.96 -16.82 0.28
C ARG A 20 -5.47 -16.67 0.01
N GLU A 21 -5.02 -16.95 -1.21
CA GLU A 21 -3.59 -16.83 -1.57
C GLU A 21 -3.11 -15.38 -1.53
N THR A 22 -3.96 -14.42 -1.90
CA THR A 22 -3.67 -12.98 -1.77
C THR A 22 -3.53 -12.62 -0.29
N LEU A 23 -4.47 -13.06 0.57
CA LEU A 23 -4.38 -12.81 2.00
C LEU A 23 -3.09 -13.41 2.62
N ARG A 24 -2.73 -14.64 2.23
CA ARG A 24 -1.49 -15.29 2.66
C ARG A 24 -0.24 -14.52 2.23
N THR A 25 -0.25 -14.02 1.00
CA THR A 25 0.85 -13.20 0.47
C THR A 25 0.95 -11.87 1.21
N MET A 26 -0.17 -11.20 1.48
CA MET A 26 -0.20 -9.99 2.30
C MET A 26 0.34 -10.24 3.72
N GLY A 27 -0.02 -11.36 4.34
CA GLY A 27 0.55 -11.78 5.63
C GLY A 27 2.07 -11.88 5.63
N ARG A 28 2.66 -12.42 4.56
CA ARG A 28 4.13 -12.47 4.38
C ARG A 28 4.77 -11.09 4.15
N ASN A 29 3.98 -10.12 3.68
CA ASN A 29 4.42 -8.76 3.37
C ASN A 29 4.05 -7.74 4.46
N GLY A 30 3.80 -8.21 5.70
CA GLY A 30 3.63 -7.34 6.85
C GLY A 30 2.21 -6.84 7.11
N LEU A 31 1.19 -7.51 6.56
CA LEU A 31 -0.21 -7.26 6.96
C LEU A 31 -0.36 -7.45 8.49
N PRO A 32 -0.87 -6.44 9.23
CA PRO A 32 -1.05 -6.54 10.66
C PRO A 32 -2.06 -7.64 11.02
N ARG A 33 -1.61 -8.57 11.86
CA ARG A 33 -2.37 -9.72 12.36
C ARG A 33 -2.34 -9.67 13.88
N MET A 34 -3.47 -9.98 14.53
CA MET A 34 -3.50 -10.10 15.99
C MET A 34 -3.07 -11.51 16.42
N GLU A 35 -3.89 -12.50 16.06
CA GLU A 35 -3.68 -13.91 16.37
C GLU A 35 -3.90 -14.77 15.13
N GLU A 36 -3.82 -16.09 15.29
CA GLU A 36 -3.86 -17.02 14.16
C GLU A 36 -5.21 -16.99 13.41
N GLY A 37 -5.34 -16.08 12.42
CA GLY A 37 -6.51 -15.96 11.55
C GLY A 37 -7.40 -14.77 11.92
N GLU A 38 -6.96 -13.93 12.84
CA GLU A 38 -7.71 -12.78 13.34
C GLU A 38 -7.01 -11.46 13.05
N TYR A 39 -7.83 -10.46 12.69
CA TYR A 39 -7.37 -9.17 12.21
C TYR A 39 -8.19 -8.05 12.85
N GLU A 40 -7.52 -6.99 13.29
CA GLU A 40 -8.21 -5.75 13.65
C GLU A 40 -8.49 -4.96 12.36
N LEU A 41 -9.76 -4.83 11.98
CA LEU A 41 -10.15 -4.30 10.67
C LEU A 41 -9.57 -2.90 10.42
N GLN A 42 -9.58 -2.03 11.43
CA GLN A 42 -9.05 -0.68 11.31
C GLN A 42 -7.53 -0.66 11.04
N GLN A 43 -6.77 -1.58 11.65
CA GLN A 43 -5.34 -1.68 11.38
C GLN A 43 -5.06 -2.12 9.94
N VAL A 44 -5.86 -3.05 9.43
CA VAL A 44 -5.75 -3.53 8.05
C VAL A 44 -6.11 -2.41 7.06
N ILE A 45 -7.17 -1.66 7.32
CA ILE A 45 -7.54 -0.48 6.51
C ILE A 45 -6.38 0.54 6.51
N ASN A 46 -5.85 0.88 7.68
CA ASN A 46 -4.74 1.83 7.81
C ASN A 46 -3.49 1.33 7.08
N PHE A 47 -3.23 0.02 7.07
CA PHE A 47 -2.14 -0.58 6.30
C PHE A 47 -2.31 -0.34 4.80
N PHE A 48 -3.50 -0.58 4.24
CA PHE A 48 -3.79 -0.30 2.83
C PHE A 48 -3.71 1.20 2.51
N THR A 49 -4.28 2.07 3.35
CA THR A 49 -4.19 3.52 3.17
C THR A 49 -2.74 4.01 3.14
N ARG A 50 -1.86 3.45 3.98
CA ARG A 50 -0.43 3.79 3.95
C ARG A 50 0.26 3.34 2.67
N ILE A 51 -0.12 2.17 2.12
CA ILE A 51 0.39 1.71 0.82
C ILE A 51 -0.06 2.67 -0.28
N GLU A 52 -1.35 3.00 -0.32
CA GLU A 52 -1.90 3.95 -1.30
C GLU A 52 -1.22 5.32 -1.21
N GLN A 53 -1.03 5.85 0.00
CA GLN A 53 -0.30 7.10 0.22
C GLN A 53 1.15 7.02 -0.27
N LYS A 54 1.87 5.93 0.04
CA LYS A 54 3.25 5.73 -0.45
C LYS A 54 3.31 5.66 -1.97
N ILE A 55 2.37 4.93 -2.59
CA ILE A 55 2.25 4.89 -4.05
C ILE A 55 1.98 6.30 -4.56
N ASN A 56 0.94 6.99 -4.09
CA ASN A 56 0.59 8.33 -4.56
C ASN A 56 1.69 9.38 -4.36
N VAL A 57 2.45 9.32 -3.27
CA VAL A 57 3.60 10.22 -3.02
C VAL A 57 4.75 9.92 -3.99
N ASN A 58 5.03 8.65 -4.24
CA ASN A 58 6.14 8.22 -5.11
C ASN A 58 5.77 8.21 -6.59
N PHE A 59 4.47 8.15 -6.90
CA PHE A 59 3.91 8.08 -8.23
C PHE A 59 3.28 9.44 -8.56
N LYS A 60 4.12 10.46 -8.75
CA LYS A 60 3.71 11.70 -9.40
C LYS A 60 3.45 11.43 -10.89
N ILE A 61 2.28 10.90 -11.23
CA ILE A 61 1.81 10.91 -12.61
C ILE A 61 1.65 12.38 -12.99
N GLY A 62 2.56 12.92 -13.79
CA GLY A 62 2.41 14.26 -14.36
C GLY A 62 3.49 15.29 -14.06
N ASN A 63 4.71 14.93 -13.63
CA ASN A 63 5.84 15.75 -14.06
C ASN A 63 6.15 15.34 -15.50
N PHE A 64 5.46 15.94 -16.47
CA PHE A 64 6.03 16.06 -17.81
C PHE A 64 7.38 16.70 -17.60
N TYR A 65 8.46 15.93 -17.73
CA TYR A 65 9.78 16.53 -17.84
C TYR A 65 9.68 17.45 -19.05
N THR A 66 9.75 18.76 -18.82
CA THR A 66 9.92 19.69 -19.93
C THR A 66 11.19 19.27 -20.65
N ASN A 67 11.25 19.46 -21.97
CA ASN A 67 12.48 19.17 -22.72
C ASN A 67 13.70 19.84 -22.06
N GLN A 68 13.51 20.99 -21.41
CA GLN A 68 14.52 21.67 -20.59
C GLN A 68 15.01 20.83 -19.39
N HIS A 69 14.11 20.24 -18.59
CA HIS A 69 14.50 19.35 -17.48
C HIS A 69 15.22 18.09 -17.95
N ILE A 70 14.84 17.53 -19.10
CA ILE A 70 15.57 16.40 -19.70
C ILE A 70 16.98 16.85 -20.08
N MET A 71 17.09 17.98 -20.80
CA MET A 71 18.38 18.51 -21.23
C MET A 71 19.28 18.88 -20.05
N ASP A 72 18.74 19.41 -18.94
CA ASP A 72 19.53 19.76 -17.76
C ASP A 72 20.05 18.53 -16.99
N ILE A 73 19.38 17.38 -17.08
CA ILE A 73 19.87 16.11 -16.51
C ILE A 73 20.98 15.49 -17.39
N PHE A 74 20.91 15.67 -18.70
CA PHE A 74 21.85 15.05 -19.66
C PHE A 74 22.94 16.00 -20.16
N LYS A 75 23.01 17.25 -19.69
CA LYS A 75 24.17 18.10 -19.92
C LYS A 75 25.37 17.44 -19.24
N CYS A 76 26.25 16.89 -20.06
CA CYS A 76 27.60 16.60 -19.62
C CYS A 76 28.24 17.94 -19.26
N ASP A 77 28.59 18.12 -18.00
CA ASP A 77 29.48 19.19 -17.58
C ASP A 77 30.81 18.98 -18.32
N ASN A 78 31.02 19.76 -19.39
CA ASN A 78 32.35 19.92 -19.98
C ASN A 78 33.13 20.88 -19.08
N ASN A 79 33.63 20.37 -17.96
CA ASN A 79 34.67 21.02 -17.16
C ASN A 79 35.96 20.21 -17.27
#